data_AF-Q1V260-F1
#
_entry.id   AF-Q1V260-F1
#
_cell.length_a   1.000
_cell.length_b   1.000
_cell.length_c   1.000
_cell.angle_alpha   90.00
_cell.angle_beta   90.00
_cell.angle_gamma   90.00
#
_symmetry.space_group_name_H-M   'P 1'
#
loop_
_entity.id
_entity.type
_entity.pdbx_description
1 polymer ?
#
loop_
_entity_poly.entity_id
_entity_poly.type
_entity_poly.pdbx_seq_one_letter_code
_entity_poly.pdbx_strand_id
1 'polypeptide(L)'
;MRTINKLIIVLFIILNFGSSSFAENNFFEEGKNKYDEQKYEESKFLFQRSIVFNPKDKDSYLYLAKIYNFEENKREEQKNIDTVLLLDPKNEEANYMLMEIELKRSNYSKVKELADNFSKICNKLCDKKNSILESLKNLEPKNES
;
A
#
# COMPACT_ATOMS: atom_id res chain seq x y z
N MET A 1 -62.02 -3.01 7.92
CA MET A 1 -61.24 -1.79 8.27
C MET A 1 -60.13 -2.06 9.30
N ARG A 2 -60.42 -2.63 10.47
CA ARG A 2 -59.42 -2.80 11.56
C ARG A 2 -58.21 -3.71 11.22
N THR A 3 -58.40 -4.71 10.35
CA THR A 3 -57.35 -5.64 9.87
C THR A 3 -56.49 -5.03 8.75
N ILE A 4 -57.11 -4.26 7.85
CA ILE A 4 -56.43 -3.54 6.76
C ILE A 4 -55.47 -2.50 7.34
N ASN A 5 -55.87 -1.77 8.38
CA ASN A 5 -54.99 -0.80 9.05
C ASN A 5 -53.78 -1.44 9.71
N LYS A 6 -53.91 -2.68 10.24
CA LYS A 6 -52.77 -3.42 10.81
C LYS A 6 -51.78 -3.88 9.73
N LEU A 7 -52.27 -4.32 8.57
CA LEU A 7 -51.43 -4.69 7.42
C LEU A 7 -50.63 -3.51 6.89
N ILE A 8 -51.24 -2.32 6.82
CA ILE A 8 -50.55 -1.08 6.41
C ILE A 8 -49.44 -0.72 7.38
N ILE A 9 -49.67 -0.84 8.70
CA ILE A 9 -48.65 -0.54 9.72
C ILE A 9 -47.47 -1.51 9.64
N VAL A 10 -47.73 -2.81 9.43
CA VAL A 10 -46.67 -3.81 9.26
C VAL A 10 -45.86 -3.56 8.00
N LEU A 11 -46.51 -3.22 6.88
CA LEU A 11 -45.84 -2.87 5.63
C LEU A 11 -44.98 -1.60 5.80
N PHE A 12 -45.47 -0.62 6.55
CA PHE A 12 -44.73 0.62 6.84
C PHE A 12 -43.48 0.34 7.68
N ILE A 13 -43.54 -0.57 8.65
CA ILE A 13 -42.38 -1.00 9.44
C ILE A 13 -41.36 -1.74 8.55
N ILE A 14 -41.78 -2.65 7.69
CA ILE A 14 -40.86 -3.36 6.79
C ILE A 14 -40.14 -2.41 5.83
N LEU A 15 -40.84 -1.40 5.31
CA LEU A 15 -40.25 -0.38 4.42
C LEU A 15 -39.25 0.54 5.14
N ASN A 16 -39.43 0.79 6.44
CA ASN A 16 -38.52 1.64 7.23
C ASN A 16 -37.32 0.87 7.81
N PHE A 17 -37.43 -0.44 8.04
CA PHE A 17 -36.34 -1.27 8.56
C PHE A 17 -35.54 -2.00 7.46
N GLY A 18 -35.97 -1.93 6.19
CA GLY A 18 -35.35 -2.63 5.06
C GLY A 18 -34.10 -1.98 4.45
N SER A 19 -33.60 -0.86 5.00
CA SER A 19 -32.47 -0.12 4.43
C SER A 19 -31.13 -0.40 5.13
N SER A 20 -30.76 -1.66 5.30
CA SER A 20 -29.35 -2.01 5.50
C SER A 20 -28.67 -2.07 4.13
N SER A 21 -28.22 -0.92 3.63
CA SER A 21 -27.32 -0.84 2.47
C SER A 21 -25.95 -1.38 2.90
N PHE A 22 -25.71 -2.67 2.67
CA PHE A 22 -24.36 -3.23 2.66
C PHE A 22 -23.78 -3.01 1.25
N ALA A 23 -23.38 -1.77 0.96
CA ALA A 23 -22.53 -1.52 -0.19
C ALA A 23 -21.13 -2.07 0.15
N GLU A 24 -20.81 -3.26 -0.36
CA GLU A 24 -19.47 -3.81 -0.37
C GLU A 24 -18.61 -2.96 -1.33
N ASN A 25 -18.17 -1.80 -0.85
CA ASN A 25 -17.29 -0.92 -1.61
C ASN A 25 -15.86 -1.43 -1.47
N ASN A 26 -15.32 -2.01 -2.55
CA ASN A 26 -13.92 -2.41 -2.60
C ASN A 26 -13.05 -1.21 -2.98
N PHE A 27 -12.86 -0.29 -2.02
CA PHE A 27 -12.07 0.93 -2.20
C PHE A 27 -10.64 0.64 -2.66
N PHE A 28 -10.07 -0.50 -2.27
CA PHE A 28 -8.76 -0.91 -2.75
C PHE A 28 -8.74 -1.14 -4.26
N GLU A 29 -9.65 -1.95 -4.80
CA GLU A 29 -9.69 -2.23 -6.25
C GLU A 29 -10.02 -0.98 -7.06
N GLU A 30 -10.93 -0.14 -6.58
CA GLU A 30 -11.17 1.17 -7.19
C GLU A 30 -9.92 2.06 -7.16
N GLY A 31 -9.23 2.11 -6.01
CA GLY A 31 -7.99 2.88 -5.84
C GLY A 31 -6.89 2.40 -6.77
N LYS A 32 -6.77 1.08 -6.96
CA LYS A 32 -5.84 0.46 -7.89
C LYS A 32 -6.19 0.78 -9.35
N ASN A 33 -7.45 0.72 -9.75
CA ASN A 33 -7.87 1.14 -11.09
C ASN A 33 -7.49 2.60 -11.35
N LYS A 34 -7.72 3.50 -10.38
CA LYS A 34 -7.30 4.91 -10.48
C LYS A 34 -5.78 5.08 -10.53
N TYR A 35 -5.04 4.24 -9.82
CA TYR A 35 -3.57 4.22 -9.89
C TYR A 35 -3.10 3.86 -11.29
N ASP A 36 -3.69 2.81 -11.90
CA ASP A 36 -3.35 2.35 -13.25
C ASP A 36 -3.73 3.40 -14.33
N GLU A 37 -4.78 4.19 -14.08
CA GLU A 37 -5.15 5.38 -14.87
C GLU A 37 -4.25 6.61 -14.61
N GLN A 38 -3.25 6.51 -13.72
CA GLN A 38 -2.36 7.60 -13.27
C GLN A 38 -3.10 8.77 -12.56
N LYS A 39 -4.32 8.53 -12.08
CA LYS A 39 -5.10 9.49 -11.30
C LYS A 39 -4.73 9.40 -9.83
N TYR A 40 -3.50 9.80 -9.50
CA TYR A 40 -2.90 9.55 -8.19
C TYR A 40 -3.65 10.20 -7.03
N GLU A 41 -4.24 11.39 -7.20
CA GLU A 41 -5.02 12.01 -6.12
C GLU A 41 -6.32 11.25 -5.81
N GLU A 42 -7.06 10.81 -6.83
CA GLU A 42 -8.25 9.96 -6.65
C GLU A 42 -7.87 8.61 -6.04
N SER A 43 -6.79 8.01 -6.54
CA SER A 43 -6.24 6.75 -6.07
C SER A 43 -5.83 6.80 -4.59
N LYS A 44 -5.10 7.84 -4.19
CA LYS A 44 -4.68 8.10 -2.80
C LYS A 44 -5.88 8.21 -1.87
N PHE A 45 -6.91 8.96 -2.27
CA PHE A 45 -8.15 9.09 -1.49
C PHE A 45 -8.85 7.73 -1.29
N LEU A 46 -8.90 6.90 -2.33
CA LEU A 46 -9.51 5.57 -2.27
C LEU A 46 -8.71 4.62 -1.37
N PHE A 47 -7.37 4.60 -1.46
CA PHE A 47 -6.55 3.79 -0.54
C PHE A 47 -6.68 4.24 0.91
N GLN A 48 -6.74 5.56 1.17
CA GLN A 48 -7.01 6.09 2.51
C GLN A 48 -8.38 5.63 3.04
N ARG A 49 -9.42 5.61 2.19
CA ARG A 49 -10.71 5.04 2.56
C ARG A 49 -10.62 3.54 2.82
N SER A 50 -9.92 2.78 1.98
CA SER A 50 -9.70 1.34 2.19
C SER A 50 -9.12 1.07 3.58
N ILE A 51 -8.10 1.85 3.98
CA ILE A 51 -7.46 1.75 5.30
C ILE A 51 -8.43 2.08 6.44
N VAL A 52 -9.34 3.04 6.28
CA VAL A 52 -10.37 3.33 7.30
C VAL A 52 -11.27 2.12 7.55
N PHE A 53 -11.63 1.37 6.50
CA PHE A 53 -12.45 0.15 6.63
C PHE A 53 -11.63 -1.08 7.05
N ASN A 54 -10.40 -1.22 6.55
CA ASN A 54 -9.48 -2.29 6.88
C ASN A 54 -8.08 -1.73 7.18
N PRO A 55 -7.78 -1.40 8.45
CA PRO A 55 -6.48 -0.86 8.85
C PRO A 55 -5.30 -1.82 8.66
N LYS A 56 -5.54 -3.09 8.33
CA LYS A 56 -4.50 -4.10 8.06
C LYS A 56 -4.31 -4.37 6.56
N ASP A 57 -4.94 -3.59 5.70
CA ASP A 57 -4.76 -3.68 4.26
C ASP A 57 -3.37 -3.15 3.84
N LYS A 58 -2.39 -4.04 3.91
CA LYS A 58 -0.99 -3.76 3.51
C LYS A 58 -0.88 -3.29 2.06
N ASP A 59 -1.76 -3.74 1.16
CA ASP A 59 -1.65 -3.39 -0.25
C ASP A 59 -2.05 -1.93 -0.47
N SER A 60 -3.07 -1.44 0.24
CA SER A 60 -3.38 0.01 0.26
C SER A 60 -2.20 0.87 0.74
N TYR A 61 -1.50 0.46 1.80
CA TYR A 61 -0.29 1.16 2.24
C TYR A 61 0.83 1.11 1.18
N LEU A 62 1.02 -0.04 0.52
CA LEU A 62 2.03 -0.20 -0.51
C LEU A 62 1.77 0.72 -1.71
N TYR A 63 0.52 0.82 -2.17
CA TYR A 63 0.18 1.75 -3.24
C TYR A 63 0.30 3.22 -2.82
N LEU A 64 -0.05 3.57 -1.57
CA LEU A 64 0.23 4.91 -1.04
C LEU A 64 1.74 5.21 -1.07
N ALA A 65 2.59 4.27 -0.68
CA ALA A 65 4.04 4.44 -0.77
C ALA A 65 4.51 4.69 -2.21
N LYS A 66 3.96 3.97 -3.20
CA LYS A 66 4.26 4.20 -4.63
C LYS A 66 3.87 5.60 -5.09
N ILE A 67 2.68 6.05 -4.71
CA ILE A 67 2.21 7.41 -5.02
C ILE A 67 3.12 8.46 -4.37
N TYR A 68 3.47 8.29 -3.10
CA TYR A 68 4.34 9.24 -2.40
C TYR A 68 5.79 9.23 -2.93
N ASN A 69 6.30 8.10 -3.42
CA ASN A 69 7.57 8.06 -4.15
C ASN A 69 7.49 8.87 -5.46
N PHE A 70 6.39 8.75 -6.21
CA PHE A 70 6.14 9.56 -7.41
C PHE A 70 6.06 11.06 -7.10
N GLU A 71 5.47 11.42 -5.96
CA GLU A 71 5.37 12.81 -5.46
C GLU A 71 6.65 13.33 -4.80
N GLU A 72 7.71 12.52 -4.75
CA GLU A 72 8.96 12.79 -4.02
C GLU A 72 8.75 13.09 -2.52
N ASN A 73 7.62 12.67 -1.95
CA ASN A 73 7.31 12.83 -0.54
C ASN A 73 7.94 11.69 0.28
N LYS A 74 9.26 11.81 0.50
CA LYS A 74 10.09 10.83 1.20
C LYS A 74 9.57 10.45 2.59
N ARG A 75 8.90 11.39 3.28
CA ARG A 75 8.39 11.17 4.64
C ARG A 75 7.20 10.21 4.62
N GLU A 76 6.21 10.49 3.77
CA GLU A 76 5.03 9.64 3.69
C GLU A 76 5.33 8.33 2.95
N GLU A 77 6.25 8.32 1.97
CA GLU A 77 6.78 7.10 1.36
C GLU A 77 7.31 6.14 2.44
N GLN A 78 8.28 6.60 3.25
CA GLN A 78 8.88 5.79 4.32
C GLN A 78 7.82 5.26 5.30
N LYS A 79 6.95 6.14 5.78
CA LYS A 79 5.92 5.79 6.76
C LYS A 79 5.00 4.67 6.25
N ASN A 80 4.61 4.74 4.98
CA ASN A 80 3.77 3.71 4.39
C ASN A 80 4.55 2.40 4.17
N ILE A 81 5.80 2.45 3.70
CA ILE A 81 6.67 1.25 3.59
C ILE A 81 6.88 0.57 4.94
N ASP A 82 7.17 1.33 5.99
CA ASP A 82 7.34 0.79 7.35
C ASP A 82 6.06 0.09 7.82
N THR A 83 4.90 0.65 7.47
CA THR A 83 3.60 0.03 7.79
C THR A 83 3.38 -1.26 7.01
N VAL A 84 3.72 -1.30 5.72
CA VAL A 84 3.66 -2.55 4.93
C VAL A 84 4.55 -3.62 5.56
N LEU A 85 5.79 -3.29 5.91
CA LEU A 85 6.75 -4.23 6.48
C LEU A 85 6.40 -4.64 7.92
N LEU A 86 5.66 -3.81 8.66
CA LEU A 86 5.09 -4.18 9.95
C LEU A 86 3.98 -5.23 9.80
N LEU A 87 3.12 -5.08 8.78
CA LEU A 87 2.00 -5.99 8.50
C LEU A 87 2.45 -7.27 7.78
N ASP A 88 3.45 -7.17 6.91
CA ASP A 88 4.01 -8.25 6.12
C ASP A 88 5.53 -8.05 5.93
N PRO A 89 6.36 -8.54 6.87
CA PRO A 89 7.81 -8.39 6.82
C PRO A 89 8.47 -9.00 5.57
N LYS A 90 7.80 -9.95 4.91
CA LYS A 90 8.30 -10.63 3.71
C LYS A 90 7.76 -10.04 2.42
N ASN A 91 7.04 -8.92 2.48
CA ASN A 91 6.53 -8.25 1.29
C ASN A 91 7.73 -7.85 0.39
N GLU A 92 7.83 -8.53 -0.75
CA GLU A 92 8.97 -8.40 -1.65
C GLU A 92 9.10 -6.96 -2.18
N GLU A 93 8.00 -6.37 -2.63
CA GLU A 93 8.01 -5.04 -3.23
C GLU A 93 8.37 -3.95 -2.20
N ALA A 94 7.84 -4.03 -0.98
CA ALA A 94 8.18 -3.08 0.08
C ALA A 94 9.63 -3.18 0.53
N ASN A 95 10.20 -4.40 0.61
CA ASN A 95 11.62 -4.58 0.92
C ASN A 95 12.51 -4.02 -0.22
N TYR A 96 12.09 -4.16 -1.47
CA TYR A 96 12.78 -3.55 -2.60
C TYR A 96 12.74 -2.02 -2.53
N MET A 97 11.57 -1.42 -2.32
CA MET A 97 11.44 0.04 -2.16
C MET A 97 12.25 0.57 -0.97
N LEU A 98 12.33 -0.17 0.15
CA LEU A 98 13.18 0.20 1.27
C LEU A 98 14.67 0.23 0.89
N MET A 99 15.14 -0.72 0.09
CA MET A 99 16.51 -0.67 -0.44
C MET A 99 16.74 0.56 -1.32
N GLU A 100 15.77 0.96 -2.15
CA GLU A 100 15.87 2.18 -2.96
C GLU A 100 15.93 3.44 -2.09
N ILE A 101 15.12 3.51 -1.02
CA ILE A 101 15.15 4.63 -0.06
C ILE A 101 16.51 4.73 0.63
N GLU A 102 17.05 3.62 1.13
CA GLU A 102 18.35 3.62 1.83
C GLU A 102 19.52 3.88 0.88
N LEU A 103 19.41 3.45 -0.38
CA LEU A 103 20.37 3.78 -1.44
C LEU A 103 20.38 5.29 -1.72
N LYS A 104 19.20 5.92 -1.85
CA LYS A 104 19.05 7.38 -2.02
C LYS A 104 19.60 8.17 -0.82
N ARG A 105 19.60 7.58 0.38
CA ARG A 105 20.18 8.15 1.61
C ARG A 105 21.69 7.89 1.77
N SER A 106 22.30 7.18 0.83
CA SER A 106 23.70 6.75 0.91
C SER A 106 23.99 5.90 2.17
N ASN A 107 22.99 5.19 2.70
CA ASN A 107 23.16 4.31 3.85
C ASN A 107 23.68 2.94 3.42
N TYR A 108 24.95 2.92 3.00
CA TYR A 108 25.58 1.77 2.35
C TYR A 108 25.51 0.48 3.18
N SER A 109 25.75 0.58 4.49
CA SER A 109 25.66 -0.55 5.41
C SER A 109 24.25 -1.15 5.43
N LYS A 110 23.23 -0.29 5.47
CA LYS A 110 21.83 -0.75 5.50
C LYS A 110 21.40 -1.37 4.18
N VAL A 111 21.82 -0.79 3.05
CA VAL A 111 21.56 -1.38 1.72
C VAL A 111 22.14 -2.79 1.62
N LYS A 112 23.38 -3.01 2.08
CA LYS A 112 24.01 -4.35 2.08
C LYS A 112 23.22 -5.34 2.95
N GLU A 113 22.87 -4.96 4.17
CA GLU A 113 22.04 -5.78 5.08
C GLU A 113 20.68 -6.15 4.45
N LEU A 114 20.00 -5.16 3.87
CA LEU A 114 18.70 -5.36 3.22
C LEU A 114 18.81 -6.27 2.00
N ALA A 115 19.85 -6.12 1.17
CA ALA A 115 20.08 -6.95 -0.01
C ALA A 115 20.33 -8.43 0.33
N ASP A 116 21.04 -8.70 1.42
CA ASP A 116 21.28 -10.05 1.93
C ASP A 116 19.98 -10.70 2.42
N ASN A 117 19.14 -9.93 3.13
CA ASN A 117 17.83 -10.40 3.57
C ASN A 117 16.85 -10.57 2.40
N PHE A 118 16.89 -9.66 1.43
CA PHE A 118 16.06 -9.70 0.23
C PHE A 118 16.28 -10.99 -0.55
N SER A 119 17.52 -11.48 -0.63
CA SER A 119 17.86 -12.76 -1.28
C SER A 119 17.13 -13.97 -0.69
N LYS A 120 16.67 -13.89 0.57
CA LYS A 120 15.96 -14.98 1.26
C LYS A 120 14.45 -14.94 1.06
N ILE A 121 13.91 -13.78 0.66
CA ILE A 121 12.47 -13.54 0.54
C ILE A 121 12.00 -13.26 -0.89
N CYS A 122 12.91 -12.85 -1.78
CA CYS A 122 12.56 -12.48 -3.15
C CYS A 122 12.05 -13.70 -3.94
N ASN A 123 11.19 -13.42 -4.91
CA ASN A 123 10.63 -14.36 -5.86
C ASN A 123 10.61 -13.74 -7.27
N LYS A 124 9.90 -12.60 -7.45
CA LYS A 124 9.73 -11.96 -8.77
C LYS A 124 10.77 -10.89 -9.07
N LEU A 125 11.28 -10.24 -8.04
CA LEU A 125 12.17 -9.08 -8.10
C LEU A 125 13.61 -9.42 -7.70
N CYS A 126 13.99 -10.71 -7.63
CA CYS A 126 15.33 -11.12 -7.21
C CYS A 126 16.46 -10.44 -7.99
N ASP A 127 16.28 -10.23 -9.29
CA ASP A 127 17.28 -9.57 -10.15
C ASP A 127 17.52 -8.10 -9.77
N LYS A 128 16.52 -7.44 -9.19
CA LYS A 128 16.63 -6.04 -8.77
C LYS A 128 17.68 -5.83 -7.68
N LYS A 129 17.98 -6.86 -6.89
CA LYS A 129 19.10 -6.83 -5.93
C LYS A 129 20.41 -6.45 -6.63
N ASN A 130 20.68 -7.04 -7.78
CA ASN A 130 21.93 -6.81 -8.50
C ASN A 130 22.02 -5.36 -8.98
N SER A 131 20.92 -4.79 -9.48
CA SER A 131 20.84 -3.38 -9.89
C SER A 131 21.07 -2.41 -8.71
N ILE A 132 20.54 -2.73 -7.52
CA ILE A 132 20.79 -1.95 -6.30
C ILE A 132 22.27 -2.00 -5.91
N LEU A 133 22.86 -3.20 -5.89
CA LEU A 133 24.27 -3.38 -5.52
C LEU A 133 25.24 -2.75 -6.54
N GLU A 134 24.89 -2.76 -7.82
CA GLU A 134 25.66 -2.06 -8.85
C GLU A 134 25.61 -0.54 -8.65
N SER A 135 24.41 -0.01 -8.41
CA SER A 135 24.21 1.41 -8.11
C SER A 135 24.97 1.82 -6.84
N LEU A 136 24.99 0.96 -5.83
CA LEU A 136 25.76 1.16 -4.60
C LEU A 136 27.28 1.28 -4.87
N LYS A 137 27.85 0.39 -5.69
CA LYS A 137 29.29 0.43 -6.03
C LYS A 137 29.71 1.71 -6.74
N ASN A 138 28.82 2.30 -7.53
CA ASN A 138 29.07 3.55 -8.23
C ASN A 138 29.01 4.76 -7.29
N LEU A 139 28.31 4.64 -6.15
CA LEU A 139 28.16 5.68 -5.15
C LEU A 139 29.16 5.56 -3.99
N GLU A 140 29.63 4.34 -3.69
CA GLU A 140 30.65 4.13 -2.66
C GLU A 140 31.98 4.74 -3.11
N PRO A 141 32.61 5.60 -2.29
CA PRO A 141 33.95 6.09 -2.59
C PRO A 141 34.89 4.89 -2.73
N LYS A 142 35.63 4.83 -3.84
CA LYS A 142 36.69 3.84 -3.99
C LYS A 142 37.72 4.16 -2.92
N ASN A 143 37.83 3.29 -1.91
CA ASN A 143 38.95 3.32 -0.98
C ASN A 143 40.20 3.05 -1.81
N GLU A 144 40.86 4.10 -2.29
CA GLU A 144 42.24 4.05 -2.74
C GLU A 144 43.08 3.85 -1.48
N SER A 145 43.52 2.59 -1.28
CA SER A 145 44.63 2.25 -0.39
C SER A 145 45.83 1.87 -1.23
#